data_AF-A0A2V6KKP4-F1
#
_entry.id   AF-A0A2V6KKP4-F1
#
_cell.length_a   1.000
_cell.length_b   1.000
_cell.length_c   1.000
_cell.angle_alpha   90.00
_cell.angle_beta   90.00
_cell.angle_gamma   90.00
#
_symmetry.space_group_name_H-M   'P 1'
#
loop_
_entity.id
_entity.type
_entity.pdbx_description
1 polymer ?
#
loop_
_entity_poly.entity_id
_entity_poly.type
_entity_poly.pdbx_seq_one_letter_code
_entity_poly.pdbx_strand_id
1 'polypeptide(L)'
;MTTNEHKLTPRITRMPGMFFWCHRGFSLAKQRDPESIRGFTLVELLIATGITVAMVLMLGLMLGSLLSASSHATERVDAFRDARAAMQMIERDLRNLVRTQWSPDPFTGASFGPCGAATTSTPVTLPAAYFVLKDIYPDPATTLNHNQQLYTLVAAKTSASSGDVCAVGYYCRWDSGLHAYSLRRFFRDSAATFTVMQGAGSYATDSALYTPSASDAVLAAYVWNLQITVYDAAGHRSITYPCVCDQGAATPTWPPAALEISFNAMSPQAARTVMSVTAGMTDSAAAAYWMNMDANLVTPHTYQFSSRINLP
;
A
#
# COMPACT_ATOMS: atom_id res chain seq x y z
N MET A 1 -28.19 -10.57 32.27
CA MET A 1 -27.83 -10.21 30.88
C MET A 1 -27.15 -11.44 30.29
N THR A 2 -27.91 -12.21 29.51
CA THR A 2 -27.59 -13.59 29.11
C THR A 2 -26.72 -13.61 27.84
N THR A 3 -25.52 -14.18 27.97
CA THR A 3 -24.56 -14.41 26.89
C THR A 3 -24.97 -15.64 26.06
N ASN A 4 -25.31 -15.42 24.79
CA ASN A 4 -25.53 -16.49 23.82
C ASN A 4 -24.24 -16.69 23.00
N GLU A 5 -23.55 -17.81 23.25
CA GLU A 5 -22.46 -18.29 22.43
C GLU A 5 -23.01 -18.98 21.17
N HIS A 6 -22.82 -18.35 20.00
CA HIS A 6 -23.07 -19.00 18.72
C HIS A 6 -21.83 -19.77 18.25
N LYS A 7 -21.86 -21.08 18.50
CA LYS A 7 -20.91 -22.08 18.01
C LYS A 7 -21.14 -22.30 16.50
N LEU A 8 -20.27 -21.76 15.66
CA LEU A 8 -20.27 -21.99 14.21
C LEU A 8 -19.60 -23.34 13.88
N THR A 9 -20.40 -24.28 13.40
CA THR A 9 -19.94 -25.56 12.83
C THR A 9 -19.43 -25.35 11.40
N PRO A 10 -18.26 -25.89 11.03
CA PRO A 10 -17.77 -25.83 9.66
C PRO A 10 -18.55 -26.79 8.76
N ARG A 11 -19.23 -26.23 7.76
CA ARG A 11 -19.91 -26.97 6.69
C ARG A 11 -18.87 -27.43 5.67
N ILE A 12 -18.46 -28.69 5.77
CA ILE A 12 -17.58 -29.35 4.80
C ILE A 12 -18.38 -29.60 3.51
N THR A 13 -18.16 -28.77 2.50
CA THR A 13 -18.70 -28.95 1.15
C THR A 13 -17.85 -30.00 0.43
N ARG A 14 -18.37 -31.24 0.34
CA ARG A 14 -17.84 -32.29 -0.52
C ARG A 14 -17.91 -31.82 -1.98
N MET A 15 -16.76 -31.80 -2.67
CA MET A 15 -16.73 -31.69 -4.13
C MET A 15 -17.11 -33.04 -4.77
N PRO A 16 -17.97 -33.05 -5.79
CA PRO A 16 -18.31 -34.25 -6.54
C PRO A 16 -17.32 -34.48 -7.70
N GLY A 17 -17.12 -35.75 -8.04
CA GLY A 17 -16.81 -36.13 -9.42
C GLY A 17 -15.35 -36.38 -9.77
N MET A 18 -14.71 -37.33 -9.09
CA MET A 18 -13.57 -38.05 -9.65
C MET A 18 -14.09 -38.91 -10.82
N PHE A 19 -13.93 -38.42 -12.04
CA PHE A 19 -14.20 -39.19 -13.26
C PHE A 19 -13.14 -40.28 -13.40
N PHE A 20 -13.46 -41.46 -12.87
CA PHE A 20 -12.71 -42.68 -13.09
C PHE A 20 -13.05 -43.20 -14.50
N TRP A 21 -12.11 -43.04 -15.43
CA TRP A 21 -12.22 -43.63 -16.76
C TRP A 21 -11.94 -45.14 -16.65
N CYS A 22 -13.01 -45.92 -16.60
CA CYS A 22 -12.96 -47.38 -16.60
C CYS A 22 -12.72 -47.87 -18.04
N HIS A 23 -11.50 -48.33 -18.32
CA HIS A 23 -11.17 -49.03 -19.55
C HIS A 23 -11.92 -50.37 -19.58
N ARG A 24 -13.08 -50.41 -20.25
CA ARG A 24 -13.72 -51.66 -20.68
C ARG A 24 -12.80 -52.38 -21.65
N GLY A 25 -12.36 -53.56 -21.26
CA GLY A 25 -11.67 -54.51 -22.12
C GLY A 25 -12.56 -54.93 -23.29
N PHE A 26 -12.06 -54.66 -24.50
CA PHE A 26 -12.57 -55.25 -25.73
C PHE A 26 -11.64 -56.41 -26.08
N SER A 27 -12.01 -57.63 -25.67
CA SER A 27 -11.36 -58.85 -26.17
C SER A 27 -12.06 -59.26 -27.46
N LEU A 28 -11.54 -58.78 -28.59
CA LEU A 28 -11.82 -59.34 -29.91
C LEU A 28 -10.58 -60.12 -30.34
N ALA A 29 -10.58 -61.41 -30.04
CA ALA A 29 -9.68 -62.35 -30.68
C ALA A 29 -10.12 -62.51 -32.14
N LYS A 30 -9.61 -61.64 -33.02
CA LYS A 30 -9.66 -61.83 -34.47
C LYS A 30 -8.33 -62.40 -34.93
N GLN A 31 -8.45 -63.65 -35.35
CA GLN A 31 -7.52 -64.51 -36.08
C GLN A 31 -6.55 -63.73 -36.97
N ARG A 32 -5.26 -63.98 -36.74
CA ARG A 32 -4.12 -63.33 -37.38
C ARG A 32 -3.77 -64.12 -38.64
N ASP A 33 -4.17 -63.61 -39.81
CA ASP A 33 -3.57 -64.02 -41.06
C ASP A 33 -2.11 -63.52 -41.11
N PRO A 34 -1.15 -64.30 -41.61
CA PRO A 34 0.24 -63.88 -41.73
C PRO A 34 0.37 -62.94 -42.94
N GLU A 35 -0.14 -61.71 -42.82
CA GLU A 35 0.24 -60.64 -43.74
C GLU A 35 1.73 -60.35 -43.56
N SER A 36 2.44 -60.37 -44.69
CA SER A 36 3.87 -60.13 -44.80
C SER A 36 4.30 -58.95 -43.93
N ILE A 37 5.26 -59.19 -43.03
CA ILE A 37 5.94 -58.13 -42.29
C ILE A 37 6.70 -57.29 -43.32
N ARG A 38 6.02 -56.29 -43.90
CA ARG A 38 6.66 -55.20 -44.63
C ARG A 38 7.36 -54.37 -43.57
N GLY A 39 8.67 -54.57 -43.44
CA GLY A 39 9.52 -53.73 -42.62
C GLY A 39 9.34 -52.27 -43.04
N PHE A 40 9.20 -51.39 -42.05
CA PHE A 40 9.15 -49.95 -42.28
C PHE A 40 10.32 -49.54 -43.16
N THR A 41 10.04 -48.78 -44.21
CA THR A 41 11.11 -48.22 -45.03
C THR A 41 11.86 -47.18 -44.20
N LEU A 42 13.18 -47.11 -44.33
CA LEU A 42 14.04 -46.18 -43.58
C LEU A 42 13.56 -44.72 -43.72
N VAL A 43 12.97 -44.40 -44.88
CA VAL A 43 12.36 -43.11 -45.20
C VAL A 43 11.15 -42.80 -44.30
N GLU A 44 10.30 -43.78 -44.05
CA GLU A 44 9.07 -43.61 -43.25
C GLU A 44 9.39 -43.39 -41.76
N LEU A 45 10.45 -44.05 -41.27
CA LEU A 45 11.01 -43.80 -39.93
C LEU A 45 11.65 -42.40 -39.83
N LEU A 46 12.32 -41.95 -40.89
CA LEU A 46 12.92 -40.61 -40.95
C LEU A 46 11.86 -39.50 -40.96
N ILE A 47 10.75 -39.71 -41.68
CA ILE A 47 9.62 -38.78 -41.69
C ILE A 47 8.96 -38.73 -40.30
N ALA A 48 8.71 -39.89 -39.68
CA ALA A 48 8.09 -39.96 -38.36
C ALA A 48 8.95 -39.25 -37.28
N THR A 49 10.27 -39.46 -37.30
CA THR A 49 11.20 -38.78 -36.39
C THR A 49 11.30 -37.27 -36.66
N GLY A 50 11.21 -36.84 -37.93
CA GLY A 50 11.13 -35.43 -38.26
C GLY A 50 9.88 -34.75 -37.69
N ILE A 51 8.72 -35.40 -37.78
CA ILE A 51 7.46 -34.87 -37.24
C ILE A 51 7.50 -34.79 -35.71
N THR A 52 8.04 -35.81 -35.03
CA THR A 52 8.11 -35.79 -33.56
C THR A 52 9.06 -34.70 -33.05
N VAL A 53 10.21 -34.49 -33.70
CA VAL A 53 11.11 -33.39 -33.35
C VAL A 53 10.43 -32.03 -33.54
N ALA A 54 9.70 -31.85 -34.65
CA ALA A 54 8.94 -30.63 -34.90
C ALA A 54 7.85 -30.38 -33.85
N MET A 55 7.09 -31.42 -33.46
CA MET A 55 6.06 -31.33 -32.41
C MET A 55 6.67 -30.96 -31.06
N VAL A 56 7.79 -31.58 -30.68
CA VAL A 56 8.48 -31.28 -29.41
C VAL A 56 9.00 -29.85 -29.39
N LEU A 57 9.55 -29.35 -30.51
CA LEU A 57 9.98 -27.95 -30.62
C LEU A 57 8.82 -26.97 -30.47
N MET A 58 7.68 -27.23 -31.13
CA MET A 58 6.49 -26.38 -30.96
C MET A 58 5.96 -26.41 -29.52
N LEU A 59 5.92 -27.58 -28.88
CA LEU A 59 5.55 -27.71 -27.47
C LEU A 59 6.51 -26.95 -26.56
N GLY A 60 7.81 -26.99 -26.84
CA GLY A 60 8.81 -26.23 -26.09
C GLY A 60 8.61 -24.72 -26.20
N LEU A 61 8.30 -24.21 -27.40
CA LEU A 61 8.01 -22.79 -27.63
C LEU A 61 6.72 -22.35 -26.94
N MET A 62 5.67 -23.18 -26.98
CA MET A 62 4.42 -22.91 -26.26
C MET A 62 4.59 -22.96 -24.75
N LEU A 63 5.40 -23.89 -24.22
CA LEU A 63 5.68 -23.94 -22.79
C LEU A 63 6.46 -22.70 -22.34
N GLY A 64 7.41 -22.22 -23.16
CA GLY A 64 8.14 -20.99 -22.90
C GLY A 64 7.22 -19.76 -22.82
N SER A 65 6.22 -19.66 -23.70
CA SER A 65 5.26 -18.55 -23.65
C SER A 65 4.32 -18.63 -22.44
N LEU A 66 3.87 -19.84 -22.07
CA LEU A 66 3.05 -20.05 -20.87
C LEU A 66 3.81 -19.73 -19.57
N LEU A 67 5.07 -20.15 -19.46
CA LEU A 67 5.90 -19.86 -18.30
C LEU A 67 6.17 -18.35 -18.16
N SER A 68 6.41 -17.67 -19.28
CA SER A 68 6.60 -16.21 -19.30
C SER A 68 5.31 -15.50 -18.85
N ALA A 69 4.15 -15.87 -19.41
CA ALA A 69 2.86 -15.31 -19.01
C ALA A 69 2.55 -15.55 -17.52
N SER A 70 2.88 -16.74 -17.00
CA SER A 70 2.71 -17.07 -15.59
C SER A 70 3.59 -16.19 -14.69
N SER A 71 4.87 -16.03 -15.04
CA SER A 71 5.79 -15.18 -14.26
C SER A 71 5.29 -13.73 -14.20
N HIS A 72 4.77 -13.22 -15.32
CA HIS A 72 4.21 -11.88 -15.39
C HIS A 72 2.94 -11.71 -14.57
N ALA A 73 2.10 -12.74 -14.49
CA ALA A 73 0.93 -12.72 -13.63
C ALA A 73 1.35 -12.68 -12.15
N THR A 74 2.38 -13.42 -11.75
CA THR A 74 2.90 -13.41 -10.37
C THR A 74 3.46 -12.05 -9.98
N GLU A 75 4.32 -11.44 -10.81
CA GLU A 75 4.89 -10.11 -10.54
C GLU A 75 3.82 -9.02 -10.35
N ARG A 76 2.72 -9.11 -11.11
CA ARG A 76 1.58 -8.19 -10.98
C ARG A 76 0.88 -8.36 -9.64
N VAL A 77 0.63 -9.61 -9.26
CA VAL A 77 -0.04 -9.92 -8.00
C VAL A 77 0.79 -9.44 -6.81
N ASP A 78 2.11 -9.56 -6.88
CA ASP A 78 3.01 -9.14 -5.79
C ASP A 78 2.95 -7.62 -5.54
N ALA A 79 3.04 -6.79 -6.59
CA ALA A 79 2.97 -5.33 -6.42
C ALA A 79 1.65 -4.85 -5.80
N PHE A 80 0.51 -5.43 -6.20
CA PHE A 80 -0.79 -5.10 -5.60
C PHE A 80 -0.98 -5.68 -4.21
N ARG A 81 -0.36 -6.84 -3.93
CA ARG A 81 -0.32 -7.41 -2.59
C ARG A 81 0.44 -6.49 -1.63
N ASP A 82 1.57 -5.96 -2.07
CA ASP A 82 2.40 -5.04 -1.29
C ASP A 82 1.68 -3.70 -1.08
N ALA A 83 1.04 -3.15 -2.11
CA ALA A 83 0.18 -1.96 -2.00
C ALA A 83 -0.97 -2.16 -0.99
N ARG A 84 -1.64 -3.32 -1.02
CA ARG A 84 -2.70 -3.64 -0.03
C ARG A 84 -2.13 -3.80 1.38
N ALA A 85 -0.97 -4.43 1.53
CA ALA A 85 -0.30 -4.55 2.82
C ALA A 85 0.12 -3.18 3.37
N ALA A 86 0.59 -2.27 2.50
CA ALA A 86 0.91 -0.89 2.84
C ALA A 86 -0.33 -0.14 3.35
N MET A 87 -1.48 -0.25 2.66
CA MET A 87 -2.73 0.36 3.11
C MET A 87 -3.18 -0.17 4.47
N GLN A 88 -3.11 -1.48 4.69
CA GLN A 88 -3.43 -2.09 5.99
C GLN A 88 -2.51 -1.59 7.10
N MET A 89 -1.23 -1.36 6.79
CA MET A 89 -0.26 -0.80 7.73
C MET A 89 -0.61 0.65 8.09
N ILE A 90 -0.95 1.48 7.10
CA ILE A 90 -1.41 2.86 7.29
C ILE A 90 -2.65 2.88 8.18
N GLU A 91 -3.67 2.08 7.86
CA GLU A 91 -4.89 1.98 8.65
C GLU A 91 -4.62 1.55 10.10
N ARG A 92 -3.78 0.55 10.29
CA ARG A 92 -3.42 0.05 11.62
C ARG A 92 -2.75 1.13 12.45
N ASP A 93 -1.82 1.87 11.87
CA ASP A 93 -1.08 2.90 12.58
C ASP A 93 -2.01 4.09 12.90
N LEU A 94 -2.85 4.52 11.95
CA LEU A 94 -3.82 5.61 12.16
C LEU A 94 -4.95 5.26 13.13
N ARG A 95 -5.33 3.99 13.26
CA ARG A 95 -6.25 3.55 14.33
C ARG A 95 -5.66 3.69 15.72
N ASN A 96 -4.33 3.74 15.84
CA ASN A 96 -3.60 3.96 17.10
C ASN A 96 -3.10 5.40 17.21
N LEU A 97 -3.72 6.34 16.50
CA LEU A 97 -3.41 7.76 16.58
C LEU A 97 -3.50 8.25 18.03
N VAL A 98 -2.44 8.88 18.52
CA VAL A 98 -2.43 9.50 19.85
C VAL A 98 -3.25 10.78 19.77
N ARG A 99 -4.30 10.89 20.59
CA ARG A 99 -5.08 12.12 20.69
C ARG A 99 -4.39 13.11 21.61
N THR A 100 -4.31 14.36 21.19
CA THR A 100 -4.22 15.47 22.14
C THR A 100 -5.53 15.62 22.86
N GLN A 101 -5.55 15.21 24.12
CA GLN A 101 -6.47 15.82 25.06
C GLN A 101 -5.82 17.13 25.51
N TRP A 102 -6.38 18.25 25.04
CA TRP A 102 -6.28 19.47 25.85
C TRP A 102 -6.91 19.11 27.19
N SER A 103 -6.10 18.92 28.23
CA SER A 103 -6.65 18.86 29.58
C SER A 103 -7.02 20.29 29.93
N PRO A 104 -8.30 20.64 30.08
CA PRO A 104 -8.63 21.89 30.71
C PRO A 104 -8.00 21.91 32.10
N ASP A 105 -7.47 23.06 32.51
CA ASP A 105 -6.95 23.23 33.86
C ASP A 105 -8.09 22.90 34.84
N PRO A 106 -7.97 21.84 35.66
CA PRO A 106 -9.02 21.42 36.59
C PRO A 106 -9.34 22.49 37.65
N PHE A 107 -8.52 23.54 37.76
CA PHE A 107 -8.70 24.64 38.69
C PHE A 107 -9.39 25.87 38.07
N THR A 108 -9.61 25.90 36.75
CA THR A 108 -10.42 26.95 36.10
C THR A 108 -11.86 26.45 35.91
N GLY A 109 -12.76 26.86 36.80
CA GLY A 109 -14.18 26.47 36.81
C GLY A 109 -15.02 27.04 35.66
N ALA A 110 -14.53 27.01 34.42
CA ALA A 110 -15.30 27.41 33.25
C ALA A 110 -16.08 26.21 32.68
N SER A 111 -17.40 26.28 32.77
CA SER A 111 -18.32 25.39 32.07
C SER A 111 -18.07 25.45 30.56
N PHE A 112 -17.73 24.31 29.95
CA PHE A 112 -17.44 24.20 28.52
C PHE A 112 -18.75 24.28 27.70
N GLY A 113 -18.91 25.34 26.93
CA GLY A 113 -19.71 25.31 25.71
C GLY A 113 -18.86 24.75 24.56
N PRO A 114 -19.46 24.04 23.58
CA PRO A 114 -18.75 23.77 22.35
C PRO A 114 -18.41 25.13 21.71
N CYS A 115 -17.11 25.41 21.56
CA CYS A 115 -16.57 26.61 20.91
C CYS A 115 -16.38 27.89 21.76
N GLY A 116 -16.26 27.80 23.10
CA GLY A 116 -15.86 28.94 23.94
C GLY A 116 -14.35 28.97 24.21
N ALA A 117 -13.66 30.06 23.85
CA ALA A 117 -12.26 30.28 24.21
C ALA A 117 -12.11 30.41 25.74
N ALA A 118 -11.42 29.47 26.37
CA ALA A 118 -11.02 29.60 27.77
C ALA A 118 -9.98 30.72 27.89
N THR A 119 -10.29 31.77 28.65
CA THR A 119 -9.47 32.99 28.75
C THR A 119 -8.21 32.83 29.61
N THR A 120 -7.99 31.66 30.21
CA THR A 120 -6.76 31.30 30.93
C THR A 120 -6.46 29.81 30.75
N SER A 121 -6.08 29.41 29.54
CA SER A 121 -5.51 28.08 29.31
C SER A 121 -4.03 28.09 29.71
N THR A 122 -3.66 27.50 30.84
CA THR A 122 -2.27 27.10 31.05
C THR A 122 -1.98 25.91 30.14
N PRO A 123 -0.99 25.99 29.23
CA PRO A 123 -0.64 24.86 28.38
C PRO A 123 -0.10 23.73 29.25
N VAL A 124 -0.85 22.64 29.37
CA VAL A 124 -0.30 21.41 29.95
C VAL A 124 0.73 20.88 28.97
N THR A 125 2.00 21.07 29.30
CA THR A 125 3.17 20.51 28.62
C THR A 125 3.12 18.99 28.71
N LEU A 126 2.52 18.31 27.72
CA LEU A 126 2.66 16.90 27.35
C LEU A 126 1.99 16.72 25.97
N PRO A 127 2.53 15.85 25.11
CA PRO A 127 2.86 16.20 23.73
C PRO A 127 1.64 16.63 22.90
N ALA A 128 1.68 17.89 22.45
CA ALA A 128 0.71 18.48 21.53
C ALA A 128 0.80 17.77 20.16
N ALA A 129 0.06 16.68 19.98
CA ALA A 129 -0.01 15.76 18.84
C ALA A 129 0.25 16.37 17.46
N TYR A 130 1.23 15.78 16.79
CA TYR A 130 1.71 16.21 15.49
C TYR A 130 1.08 15.42 14.34
N PHE A 131 -0.24 15.51 14.17
CA PHE A 131 -0.81 15.18 12.87
C PHE A 131 -0.39 16.28 11.88
N VAL A 132 0.50 15.93 10.95
CA VAL A 132 1.09 16.84 9.99
C VAL A 132 0.87 16.32 8.59
N LEU A 133 0.14 17.12 7.81
CA LEU A 133 0.10 17.04 6.37
C LEU A 133 1.01 18.14 5.83
N LYS A 134 2.25 17.81 5.47
CA LYS A 134 3.23 18.81 5.02
C LYS A 134 4.32 18.17 4.19
N ASP A 135 4.81 18.89 3.19
CA ASP A 135 5.95 18.49 2.38
C ASP A 135 7.27 18.63 3.17
N ILE A 136 7.60 17.60 3.96
CA ILE A 136 8.89 17.52 4.66
C ILE A 136 9.95 16.94 3.71
N TYR A 137 9.59 15.93 2.93
CA TYR A 137 10.41 15.41 1.85
C TYR A 137 10.20 16.25 0.57
N PRO A 138 11.26 16.68 -0.13
CA PRO A 138 11.10 17.41 -1.39
C PRO A 138 10.67 16.45 -2.52
N ASP A 139 9.46 16.63 -3.05
CA ASP A 139 8.98 15.92 -4.24
C ASP A 139 9.42 16.67 -5.53
N PRO A 140 10.12 16.02 -6.48
CA PRO A 140 10.46 16.64 -7.75
C PRO A 140 9.24 16.98 -8.63
N ALA A 141 8.05 16.42 -8.36
CA ALA A 141 6.82 16.86 -9.01
C ALA A 141 6.36 18.21 -8.43
N THR A 142 6.68 19.32 -9.12
CA THR A 142 6.41 20.68 -8.65
C THR A 142 5.02 21.24 -9.02
N THR A 143 4.03 20.39 -9.35
CA THR A 143 2.73 20.83 -9.90
C THR A 143 1.55 20.67 -8.93
N LEU A 144 0.36 21.14 -9.33
CA LEU A 144 -0.92 21.08 -8.60
C LEU A 144 -1.31 19.67 -8.10
N ASN A 145 -0.71 18.62 -8.66
CA ASN A 145 -0.90 17.23 -8.28
C ASN A 145 0.43 16.65 -7.80
N HIS A 146 0.94 17.10 -6.65
CA HIS A 146 2.12 16.52 -5.99
C HIS A 146 1.70 15.41 -5.02
N ASN A 147 2.66 14.56 -4.62
CA ASN A 147 2.39 13.54 -3.61
C ASN A 147 2.31 14.21 -2.24
N GLN A 148 1.15 14.09 -1.61
CA GLN A 148 0.98 14.55 -0.24
C GLN A 148 1.70 13.62 0.73
N GLN A 149 2.00 14.15 1.90
CA GLN A 149 2.75 13.45 2.94
C GLN A 149 2.00 13.56 4.26
N LEU A 150 1.99 12.47 5.00
CA LEU A 150 1.30 12.35 6.28
C LEU A 150 2.29 11.92 7.35
N TYR A 151 2.39 12.68 8.43
CA TYR A 151 3.17 12.36 9.61
C TYR A 151 2.29 12.43 10.84
N THR A 152 2.50 11.51 11.78
CA THR A 152 1.69 11.46 13.00
C THR A 152 2.38 10.75 14.16
N LEU A 153 1.84 10.91 15.36
CA LEU A 153 2.21 10.16 16.55
C LEU A 153 1.20 9.01 16.77
N VAL A 154 1.73 7.82 17.01
CA VAL A 154 0.91 6.62 17.27
C VAL A 154 1.34 5.96 18.57
N ALA A 155 0.39 5.37 19.29
CA ALA A 155 0.68 4.62 20.51
C ALA A 155 1.46 3.34 20.15
N ALA A 156 2.54 3.06 20.89
CA ALA A 156 3.30 1.82 20.74
C ALA A 156 2.43 0.65 21.19
N LYS A 157 2.29 -0.37 20.33
CA LYS A 157 1.40 -1.52 20.58
C LYS A 157 1.99 -2.53 21.60
N THR A 158 3.23 -2.35 22.04
CA THR A 158 4.05 -3.47 22.53
C THR A 158 4.14 -3.65 24.05
N SER A 159 3.48 -2.83 24.87
CA SER A 159 3.48 -3.07 26.31
C SER A 159 2.33 -2.35 27.01
N ALA A 160 1.84 -2.94 28.11
CA ALA A 160 0.84 -2.36 29.00
C ALA A 160 1.32 -1.09 29.74
N SER A 161 2.47 -0.52 29.35
CA SER A 161 2.93 0.79 29.77
C SER A 161 2.12 1.87 29.04
N SER A 162 1.14 2.42 29.74
CA SER A 162 0.53 3.71 29.40
C SER A 162 1.66 4.77 29.25
N GLY A 163 2.07 5.10 28.03
CA GLY A 163 2.99 6.22 27.79
C GLY A 163 3.90 6.17 26.56
N ASP A 164 4.03 5.04 25.86
CA ASP A 164 4.98 4.93 24.75
C ASP A 164 4.36 5.42 23.43
N VAL A 165 4.90 6.50 22.86
CA VAL A 165 4.46 7.07 21.57
C VAL A 165 5.55 6.99 20.53
N CYS A 166 5.23 6.53 19.32
CA CYS A 166 6.14 6.46 18.19
C CYS A 166 5.78 7.52 17.14
N ALA A 167 6.78 8.08 16.46
CA ALA A 167 6.55 8.92 15.30
C ALA A 167 6.52 8.06 14.02
N VAL A 168 5.46 8.22 13.22
CA VAL A 168 5.29 7.53 11.94
C VAL A 168 5.06 8.56 10.84
N GLY A 169 5.45 8.22 9.61
CA GLY A 169 5.14 9.03 8.45
C GLY A 169 5.00 8.20 7.20
N TYR A 170 4.21 8.69 6.26
CA TYR A 170 3.94 8.08 4.96
C TYR A 170 4.09 9.11 3.87
N TYR A 171 4.88 8.78 2.87
CA TYR A 171 5.17 9.67 1.76
C TYR A 171 5.60 8.85 0.55
N CYS A 172 5.31 9.36 -0.65
CA CYS A 172 5.89 8.82 -1.88
C CYS A 172 7.25 9.48 -2.11
N ARG A 173 8.26 8.65 -2.37
CA ARG A 173 9.61 9.10 -2.66
C ARG A 173 9.98 8.77 -4.09
N TRP A 174 10.44 9.79 -4.82
CA TRP A 174 11.10 9.62 -6.11
C TRP A 174 12.48 9.00 -5.92
N ASP A 175 12.75 7.92 -6.63
CA ASP A 175 14.08 7.32 -6.75
C ASP A 175 14.68 7.76 -8.08
N SER A 176 15.73 8.59 -8.04
CA SER A 176 16.41 9.09 -9.24
C SER A 176 17.18 7.99 -9.98
N GLY A 177 17.56 6.90 -9.32
CA GLY A 177 18.23 5.77 -9.96
C GLY A 177 17.26 4.86 -10.71
N LEU A 178 16.03 4.73 -10.20
CA LEU A 178 14.98 3.93 -10.83
C LEU A 178 14.00 4.75 -11.70
N HIS A 179 14.05 6.08 -11.62
CA HIS A 179 13.06 7.00 -12.18
C HIS A 179 11.62 6.58 -11.90
N ALA A 180 11.34 6.28 -10.63
CA ALA A 180 10.03 5.82 -10.18
C ALA A 180 9.73 6.21 -8.74
N TYR A 181 8.43 6.26 -8.42
CA TYR A 181 7.97 6.48 -7.07
C TYR A 181 7.85 5.17 -6.27
N SER A 182 8.12 5.28 -4.97
CA SER A 182 7.88 4.23 -3.98
C SER A 182 7.15 4.82 -2.77
N LEU A 183 6.19 4.09 -2.23
CA LEU A 183 5.54 4.44 -0.97
C LEU A 183 6.43 4.00 0.19
N ARG A 184 6.77 4.93 1.07
CA ARG A 184 7.68 4.69 2.19
C ARG A 184 7.03 4.99 3.53
N ARG A 185 7.57 4.33 4.56
CA ARG A 185 7.20 4.56 5.96
C ARG A 185 8.41 5.07 6.75
N PHE A 186 8.31 6.31 7.21
CA PHE A 186 9.15 6.83 8.28
C PHE A 186 8.71 6.20 9.60
N PHE A 187 9.67 5.80 10.43
CA PHE A 187 9.40 5.26 11.76
C PHE A 187 10.49 5.66 12.73
N ARG A 188 10.07 6.22 13.86
CA ARG A 188 10.92 6.45 15.03
C ARG A 188 10.30 5.72 16.20
N ASP A 189 11.11 4.93 16.90
CA ASP A 189 10.68 4.19 18.08
C ASP A 189 10.31 5.14 19.24
N SER A 190 9.69 4.58 20.28
CA SER A 190 9.17 5.38 21.38
C SER A 190 10.24 6.04 22.23
N ALA A 191 11.40 5.41 22.44
CA ALA A 191 12.48 5.97 23.24
C ALA A 191 13.12 7.18 22.53
N ALA A 192 13.39 7.06 21.23
CA ALA A 192 13.91 8.14 20.42
C ALA A 192 12.89 9.28 20.27
N THR A 193 11.60 8.94 20.10
CA THR A 193 10.52 9.93 20.02
C THR A 193 10.39 10.70 21.34
N PHE A 194 10.38 10.00 22.48
CA PHE A 194 10.32 10.59 23.80
C PHE A 194 11.49 11.52 24.10
N THR A 195 12.71 11.12 23.72
CA THR A 195 13.92 11.94 23.91
C THR A 195 13.79 13.30 23.21
N VAL A 196 13.25 13.32 21.98
CA VAL A 196 13.01 14.57 21.24
C VAL A 196 11.93 15.43 21.88
N MET A 197 10.84 14.82 22.33
CA MET A 197 9.76 15.56 23.01
C MET A 197 10.23 16.13 24.35
N GLN A 198 11.04 15.39 25.12
CA GLN A 198 11.59 15.84 26.39
C GLN A 198 12.59 17.00 26.18
N GLY A 199 13.47 16.88 25.18
CA GLY A 199 14.46 17.91 24.87
C GLY A 199 13.87 19.22 24.37
N ALA A 200 12.63 19.20 23.86
CA ALA A 200 11.95 20.39 23.38
C ALA A 200 11.42 21.30 24.50
N GLY A 201 11.21 20.78 25.71
CA GLY A 201 10.69 21.53 26.88
C GLY A 201 9.22 21.97 26.79
N SER A 202 8.68 22.13 25.57
CA SER A 202 7.26 22.37 25.29
C SER A 202 6.81 21.55 24.09
N TYR A 203 7.21 21.99 22.91
CA TYR A 203 6.72 21.53 21.62
C TYR A 203 7.90 21.07 20.75
N ALA A 204 7.86 19.81 20.30
CA ALA A 204 8.83 19.32 19.34
C ALA A 204 8.45 19.77 17.93
N THR A 205 9.36 20.49 17.25
CA THR A 205 9.13 20.89 15.87
C THR A 205 9.00 19.67 14.95
N ASP A 206 8.21 19.83 13.89
CA ASP A 206 8.06 18.84 12.83
C ASP A 206 9.41 18.36 12.27
N SER A 207 10.34 19.29 12.05
CA SER A 207 11.71 18.99 11.58
C SER A 207 12.56 18.19 12.58
N ALA A 208 12.27 18.27 13.88
CA ALA A 208 12.96 17.47 14.90
C ALA A 208 12.35 16.07 15.04
N LEU A 209 11.02 15.99 14.92
CA LEU A 209 10.24 14.78 15.14
C LEU A 209 10.23 13.86 13.90
N TYR A 210 10.13 14.46 12.71
CA TYR A 210 10.02 13.78 11.43
C TYR A 210 11.22 14.11 10.54
N THR A 211 12.10 13.13 10.43
CA THR A 211 13.33 13.23 9.63
C THR A 211 13.32 12.12 8.59
N PRO A 212 12.45 12.19 7.56
CA PRO A 212 12.36 11.16 6.53
C PRO A 212 13.72 10.99 5.85
N SER A 213 14.09 9.74 5.60
CA SER A 213 15.43 9.38 5.14
C SER A 213 15.41 8.42 3.96
N ALA A 214 16.53 8.33 3.26
CA ALA A 214 16.67 7.38 2.16
C ALA A 214 16.65 5.91 2.60
N SER A 215 16.89 5.65 3.88
CA SER A 215 16.84 4.33 4.52
C SER A 215 15.46 3.93 5.04
N ASP A 216 14.46 4.82 4.93
CA ASP A 216 13.10 4.52 5.39
C ASP A 216 12.51 3.31 4.64
N ALA A 217 11.72 2.53 5.35
CA ALA A 217 11.18 1.27 4.85
C ALA A 217 10.30 1.48 3.61
N VAL A 218 10.60 0.75 2.54
CA VAL A 218 9.76 0.71 1.34
C VAL A 218 8.59 -0.21 1.61
N LEU A 219 7.37 0.32 1.54
CA LEU A 219 6.15 -0.46 1.73
C LEU A 219 5.65 -1.06 0.43
N ALA A 220 5.72 -0.28 -0.65
CA ALA A 220 5.29 -0.70 -1.98
C ALA A 220 6.06 0.08 -3.05
N ALA A 221 6.46 -0.60 -4.12
CA ALA A 221 7.09 0.00 -5.28
C ALA A 221 6.06 0.45 -6.32
N TYR A 222 6.43 1.43 -7.15
CA TYR A 222 5.61 1.94 -8.24
C TYR A 222 4.26 2.51 -7.76
N VAL A 223 4.30 3.22 -6.64
CA VAL A 223 3.16 3.88 -6.02
C VAL A 223 3.32 5.38 -6.10
N TRP A 224 2.33 6.09 -6.65
CA TRP A 224 2.34 7.54 -6.84
C TRP A 224 0.96 8.13 -6.57
N ASN A 225 0.86 9.45 -6.66
CA ASN A 225 -0.36 10.22 -6.41
C ASN A 225 -0.95 9.93 -5.02
N LEU A 226 -0.10 9.94 -3.98
CA LEU A 226 -0.59 9.84 -2.60
C LEU A 226 -1.41 11.09 -2.28
N GLN A 227 -2.70 10.89 -2.00
CA GLN A 227 -3.67 11.92 -1.65
C GLN A 227 -4.29 11.60 -0.29
N ILE A 228 -4.28 12.57 0.60
CA ILE A 228 -4.83 12.49 1.95
C ILE A 228 -5.90 13.56 2.08
N THR A 229 -7.15 13.11 2.10
CA THR A 229 -8.32 13.95 2.28
C THR A 229 -8.78 13.90 3.72
N VAL A 230 -9.01 15.06 4.31
CA VAL A 230 -9.37 15.20 5.71
C VAL A 230 -10.85 15.53 5.82
N TYR A 231 -11.56 14.96 6.80
CA TYR A 231 -12.98 15.23 7.05
C TYR A 231 -13.22 15.77 8.45
N ASP A 232 -14.09 16.77 8.56
CA ASP A 232 -14.58 17.27 9.84
C ASP A 232 -15.67 16.35 10.44
N ALA A 233 -16.11 16.66 11.67
CA ALA A 233 -17.15 15.89 12.36
C ALA A 233 -18.53 15.92 11.67
N ALA A 234 -18.79 16.92 10.83
CA ALA A 234 -20.00 17.01 10.01
C ALA A 234 -19.87 16.24 8.68
N GLY A 235 -18.68 15.67 8.40
CA GLY A 235 -18.40 14.93 7.18
C GLY A 235 -18.02 15.82 5.99
N HIS A 236 -17.78 17.12 6.18
CA HIS A 236 -17.27 17.98 5.13
C HIS A 236 -15.79 17.71 4.89
N ARG A 237 -15.43 17.71 3.62
CA ARG A 237 -14.04 17.60 3.18
C ARG A 237 -13.29 18.91 3.43
N SER A 238 -12.21 18.83 4.20
CA SER A 238 -11.20 19.90 4.26
C SER A 238 -10.24 19.76 3.09
N ILE A 239 -10.04 20.85 2.36
CA ILE A 239 -9.06 20.96 1.26
C ILE A 239 -7.76 21.62 1.72
N THR A 240 -7.62 21.91 3.01
CA THR A 240 -6.46 22.61 3.54
C THR A 240 -5.27 21.67 3.60
N TYR A 241 -4.33 21.88 2.68
CA TYR A 241 -2.99 21.29 2.67
C TYR A 241 -1.98 22.43 2.52
N PRO A 242 -0.93 22.53 3.36
CA PRO A 242 -0.62 21.68 4.51
C PRO A 242 -1.62 21.84 5.69
N CYS A 243 -1.74 20.82 6.53
CA CYS A 243 -2.54 20.85 7.76
C CYS A 243 -1.64 20.44 8.93
N VAL A 244 -1.48 21.33 9.91
CA VAL A 244 -0.65 21.10 11.10
C VAL A 244 -1.52 21.34 12.33
N CYS A 245 -1.67 20.33 13.17
CA CYS A 245 -2.27 20.50 14.49
C CYS A 245 -1.21 21.06 15.46
N ASP A 246 -1.15 22.39 15.61
CA ASP A 246 -0.18 23.09 16.47
C ASP A 246 -0.85 23.78 17.67
N GLN A 247 -0.11 23.86 18.78
CA GLN A 247 -0.40 24.64 19.98
C GLN A 247 -0.49 26.16 19.69
N GLY A 248 0.21 26.65 18.66
CA GLY A 248 0.12 28.04 18.20
C GLY A 248 -1.17 28.39 17.43
N ALA A 249 -2.02 27.39 17.13
CA ALA A 249 -3.29 27.65 16.46
C ALA A 249 -4.25 28.39 17.41
N ALA A 250 -4.74 29.55 16.98
CA ALA A 250 -5.70 30.38 17.74
C ALA A 250 -7.04 29.65 18.03
N THR A 251 -7.28 28.53 17.37
CA THR A 251 -8.41 27.64 17.59
C THR A 251 -7.90 26.22 17.76
N PRO A 252 -8.41 25.43 18.72
CA PRO A 252 -8.07 24.03 18.83
C PRO A 252 -8.44 23.32 17.51
N THR A 253 -7.44 22.91 16.73
CA THR A 253 -7.64 22.00 15.62
C THR A 253 -7.88 20.63 16.20
N TRP A 254 -9.16 20.29 16.38
CA TRP A 254 -9.57 18.94 16.68
C TRP A 254 -8.93 17.99 15.66
N PRO A 255 -8.48 16.78 16.08
CA PRO A 255 -8.10 15.78 15.11
C PRO A 255 -9.29 15.57 14.15
N PRO A 256 -9.03 15.31 12.87
CA PRO A 256 -10.11 15.14 11.94
C PRO A 256 -10.97 13.94 12.32
N ALA A 257 -12.27 14.00 12.00
CA ALA A 257 -13.17 12.90 12.32
C ALA A 257 -12.93 11.69 11.43
N ALA A 258 -12.49 11.93 10.19
CA ALA A 258 -12.05 10.86 9.31
C ALA A 258 -10.94 11.33 8.37
N LEU A 259 -10.17 10.37 7.89
CA LEU A 259 -9.18 10.52 6.83
C LEU A 259 -9.54 9.59 5.69
N GLU A 260 -9.44 10.07 4.46
CA GLU A 260 -9.42 9.23 3.28
C GLU A 260 -8.04 9.30 2.65
N ILE A 261 -7.42 8.14 2.51
CA ILE A 261 -6.09 8.02 1.94
C ILE A 261 -6.25 7.25 0.65
N SER A 262 -5.71 7.81 -0.42
CA SER A 262 -5.69 7.15 -1.71
C SER A 262 -4.35 7.29 -2.40
N PHE A 263 -3.99 6.30 -3.21
CA PHE A 263 -2.82 6.33 -4.06
C PHE A 263 -3.01 5.40 -5.25
N ASN A 264 -2.26 5.64 -6.30
CA ASN A 264 -2.21 4.79 -7.47
C ASN A 264 -1.02 3.83 -7.36
N ALA A 265 -1.22 2.57 -7.74
CA ALA A 265 -0.16 1.58 -7.87
C ALA A 265 -0.19 0.92 -9.25
N MET A 266 0.97 0.51 -9.74
CA MET A 266 1.07 -0.17 -11.02
C MET A 266 1.97 -1.40 -10.92
N SER A 267 1.78 -2.33 -11.87
CA SER A 267 2.66 -3.48 -11.97
C SER A 267 4.09 -3.10 -12.38
N PRO A 268 5.11 -3.92 -12.04
CA PRO A 268 6.49 -3.66 -12.46
C PRO A 268 6.67 -3.54 -13.98
N GLN A 269 5.89 -4.28 -14.76
CA GLN A 269 5.91 -4.21 -16.23
C GLN A 269 5.41 -2.86 -16.75
N ALA A 270 4.26 -2.40 -16.22
CA ALA A 270 3.74 -1.08 -16.54
C ALA A 270 4.76 0.00 -16.18
N ALA A 271 5.38 -0.10 -15.00
CA ALA A 271 6.43 0.81 -14.56
C ALA A 271 7.62 0.84 -15.52
N ARG A 272 8.09 -0.32 -16.02
CA ARG A 272 9.18 -0.36 -17.01
C ARG A 272 8.81 0.34 -18.32
N THR A 273 7.58 0.20 -18.79
CA THR A 273 7.10 0.92 -19.98
C THR A 273 7.12 2.43 -19.74
N VAL A 274 6.67 2.87 -18.56
CA VAL A 274 6.71 4.29 -18.18
C VAL A 274 8.15 4.79 -18.12
N MET A 275 9.04 4.06 -17.43
CA MET A 275 10.46 4.38 -17.34
C MET A 275 11.11 4.46 -18.72
N SER A 276 10.73 3.59 -19.67
CA SER A 276 11.24 3.66 -21.04
C SER A 276 10.78 4.91 -21.79
N VAL A 277 9.57 5.40 -21.52
CA VAL A 277 9.05 6.64 -22.11
C VAL A 277 9.70 7.86 -21.46
N THR A 278 9.92 7.80 -20.14
CA THR A 278 10.60 8.88 -19.41
C THR A 278 12.12 8.81 -19.50
N ALA A 279 12.67 7.87 -20.28
CA ALA A 279 14.11 7.73 -20.45
C ALA A 279 14.70 9.00 -21.07
N GLY A 280 15.66 9.62 -20.39
CA GLY A 280 16.30 10.87 -20.82
C GLY A 280 15.56 12.15 -20.43
N MET A 281 14.41 12.04 -19.75
CA MET A 281 13.77 13.19 -19.09
C MET A 281 14.56 13.60 -17.83
N THR A 282 14.46 14.87 -17.43
CA THR A 282 14.93 15.29 -16.09
C THR A 282 14.05 14.64 -15.02
N ASP A 283 14.56 14.51 -13.80
CA ASP A 283 13.78 13.93 -12.68
C ASP A 283 12.45 14.65 -12.46
N SER A 284 12.44 15.99 -12.56
CA SER A 284 11.21 16.79 -12.45
C SER A 284 10.20 16.52 -13.58
N ALA A 285 10.67 16.33 -14.81
CA ALA A 285 9.81 16.03 -15.96
C ALA A 285 9.28 14.60 -15.89
N ALA A 286 10.11 13.63 -15.51
CA ALA A 286 9.70 12.24 -15.31
C ALA A 286 8.69 12.13 -14.15
N ALA A 287 8.98 12.75 -13.00
CA ALA A 287 8.08 12.84 -11.87
C ALA A 287 6.72 13.45 -12.26
N ALA A 288 6.72 14.58 -12.96
CA ALA A 288 5.49 15.20 -13.46
C ALA A 288 4.75 14.30 -14.47
N TYR A 289 5.45 13.53 -15.30
CA TYR A 289 4.85 12.56 -16.21
C TYR A 289 4.10 11.46 -15.43
N TRP A 290 4.71 10.90 -14.39
CA TRP A 290 4.07 9.93 -13.49
C TRP A 290 2.78 10.48 -12.86
N MET A 291 2.81 11.72 -12.36
CA MET A 291 1.64 12.35 -11.75
C MET A 291 0.49 12.63 -12.72
N ASN A 292 0.76 12.72 -14.03
CA ASN A 292 -0.24 12.99 -15.07
C ASN A 292 -0.57 11.77 -15.94
N MET A 293 -0.17 10.56 -15.54
CA MET A 293 -0.42 9.35 -16.32
C MET A 293 -1.90 9.08 -16.61
N ASP A 294 -2.79 9.46 -15.69
CA ASP A 294 -4.24 9.29 -15.88
C ASP A 294 -4.78 10.15 -17.04
N ALA A 295 -4.13 11.28 -17.35
CA ALA A 295 -4.49 12.13 -18.49
C ALA A 295 -3.87 11.64 -19.81
N ASN A 296 -2.76 10.92 -19.76
CA ASN A 296 -1.98 10.51 -20.93
C ASN A 296 -2.40 9.13 -21.52
N LEU A 297 -3.47 8.51 -21.00
CA LEU A 297 -4.08 7.26 -21.51
C LEU A 297 -3.12 6.04 -21.60
N VAL A 298 -1.97 6.09 -20.93
CA VAL A 298 -1.04 4.96 -20.82
C VAL A 298 -1.41 4.15 -19.58
N THR A 299 -2.58 3.52 -19.56
CA THR A 299 -3.12 2.84 -18.35
C THR A 299 -3.44 1.35 -18.47
N PRO A 300 -2.68 0.51 -19.21
CA PRO A 300 -2.76 -0.92 -18.91
C PRO A 300 -2.11 -1.17 -17.53
N HIS A 301 -2.93 -1.52 -16.54
CA HIS A 301 -2.54 -2.06 -15.22
C HIS A 301 -2.19 -1.05 -14.12
N THR A 302 -2.88 0.08 -14.08
CA THR A 302 -2.93 0.97 -12.91
C THR A 302 -4.17 0.66 -12.06
N TYR A 303 -4.03 0.70 -10.74
CA TYR A 303 -5.14 0.56 -9.81
C TYR A 303 -5.05 1.61 -8.72
N GLN A 304 -6.18 2.24 -8.44
CA GLN A 304 -6.31 3.15 -7.32
C GLN A 304 -6.71 2.38 -6.07
N PHE A 305 -5.96 2.58 -5.00
CA PHE A 305 -6.30 2.13 -3.66
C PHE A 305 -6.84 3.33 -2.91
N SER A 306 -8.01 3.19 -2.29
CA SER A 306 -8.57 4.20 -1.39
C SER A 306 -9.11 3.53 -0.14
N SER A 307 -8.88 4.16 1.01
CA SER A 307 -9.46 3.75 2.28
C SER A 307 -9.87 4.96 3.09
N ARG A 308 -11.08 4.89 3.67
CA ARG A 308 -11.58 5.88 4.62
C ARG A 308 -11.51 5.33 6.03
N ILE A 309 -10.79 6.03 6.88
CA ILE A 309 -10.52 5.70 8.27
C ILE A 309 -11.24 6.72 9.13
N ASN A 310 -12.28 6.28 9.83
CA ASN A 310 -12.87 7.09 10.90
C ASN A 310 -11.90 7.06 12.08
N LEU A 311 -11.46 8.25 12.48
CA LEU A 311 -10.65 8.39 13.68
C LEU A 311 -11.60 8.34 14.88
N PRO A 312 -11.20 7.65 15.96
CA PRO A 312 -12.08 7.43 17.09
C PRO A 312 -12.38 8.75 17.82
#